data_AF-A0A7L4MT63-F1
#
_entry.id   AF-A0A7L4MT63-F1
#
_cell.length_a   1.000
_cell.length_b   1.000
_cell.length_c   1.000
_cell.angle_alpha   90.00
_cell.angle_beta   90.00
_cell.angle_gamma   90.00
#
_symmetry.space_group_name_H-M   'P 1'
#
loop_
_entity.id
_entity.type
_entity.pdbx_description
1 polymer ?
#
loop_
_entity_poly.entity_id
_entity_poly.type
_entity_poly.pdbx_seq_one_letter_code
_entity_poly.pdbx_strand_id
1 'polypeptide(L)'
;MTHQYPALTAEQKKELSDIALRIVAPGKGILAADESVGHMAKRLNQIGVENTEENRRLYRQILFSADSRVKKCIGGVIFFHETMYQKADDGTPFVQMIKDKGIVVGIKVDKGVVPLAGTDGETTTQGLDGLSERCAQYKKDGADFAKWRCVLKISENTPSALAIMENANVLARYASICQQNGIVPIVEPEILPDGDHDLKRCQYVTEKVLAAVYKALSDHHVYLEGTLLKPNMVTPGHSCPTKYSPEEIAMATVTALRRTVPPAVPGTGAGTWWGPGGRCPVDPPGAITPLSAGVTFLSGGQSEEEASINLNAINTCPLMRPWALTFSYGRALQASALSAWRGQQDNATAATEEFVNGLAALGKYEGSGDDSGAAGQSLYVANHAY
;
A
#
# COMPACT_ATOMS: atom_id res chain seq x y z
N MET A 1 -23.24 9.65 -18.45
CA MET A 1 -24.70 9.39 -18.49
C MET A 1 -25.38 10.35 -17.51
N THR A 2 -26.51 10.97 -17.87
CA THR A 2 -27.26 11.92 -17.02
C THR A 2 -28.22 11.22 -16.05
N HIS A 3 -28.37 9.89 -16.14
CA HIS A 3 -29.19 9.07 -15.28
C HIS A 3 -28.34 8.16 -14.41
N GLN A 4 -28.67 8.09 -13.12
CA GLN A 4 -27.95 7.31 -12.13
C GLN A 4 -28.67 5.97 -11.88
N TYR A 5 -27.94 4.87 -12.07
CA TYR A 5 -28.31 3.56 -11.55
C TYR A 5 -27.37 3.27 -10.38
N PRO A 6 -27.85 3.26 -9.12
CA PRO A 6 -26.98 3.07 -7.96
C PRO A 6 -26.25 1.73 -8.04
N ALA A 7 -24.90 1.77 -8.03
CA ALA A 7 -24.08 0.56 -8.01
C ALA A 7 -24.12 -0.16 -6.65
N LEU A 8 -24.34 0.58 -5.55
CA LEU A 8 -24.30 0.06 -4.19
C LEU A 8 -25.49 0.59 -3.37
N THR A 9 -26.02 -0.23 -2.47
CA THR A 9 -26.98 0.19 -1.44
C THR A 9 -26.29 1.01 -0.34
N ALA A 10 -27.07 1.63 0.54
CA ALA A 10 -26.53 2.38 1.67
C ALA A 10 -25.76 1.47 2.65
N GLU A 11 -26.23 0.24 2.85
CA GLU A 11 -25.62 -0.77 3.72
C GLU A 11 -24.28 -1.24 3.15
N GLN A 12 -24.21 -1.51 1.84
CA GLN A 12 -22.97 -1.86 1.15
C GLN A 12 -21.94 -0.72 1.22
N LYS A 13 -22.38 0.53 1.02
CA LYS A 13 -21.50 1.70 1.18
C LYS A 13 -20.96 1.83 2.60
N LYS A 14 -21.81 1.63 3.60
CA LYS A 14 -21.42 1.68 5.02
C LYS A 14 -20.39 0.59 5.32
N GLU A 15 -20.63 -0.65 4.90
CA GLU A 15 -19.70 -1.77 5.11
C GLU A 15 -18.32 -1.46 4.54
N LEU A 16 -18.25 -1.05 3.27
CA LEU A 16 -16.98 -0.74 2.59
C LEU A 16 -16.25 0.43 3.27
N SER A 17 -16.98 1.47 3.65
CA SER A 17 -16.40 2.63 4.33
C SER A 17 -15.86 2.27 5.72
N ASP A 18 -16.61 1.48 6.51
CA ASP A 18 -16.19 1.01 7.83
C ASP A 18 -14.93 0.12 7.74
N ILE A 19 -14.85 -0.76 6.73
CA ILE A 19 -13.65 -1.57 6.48
C ILE A 19 -12.46 -0.67 6.16
N ALA A 20 -12.61 0.26 5.20
CA ALA A 20 -11.53 1.15 4.77
C ALA A 20 -11.00 1.97 5.95
N LEU A 21 -11.89 2.50 6.80
CA LEU A 21 -11.53 3.28 7.98
C LEU A 21 -10.79 2.46 9.05
N ARG A 22 -11.15 1.19 9.25
CA ARG A 22 -10.44 0.29 10.18
C ARG A 22 -9.01 0.02 9.76
N ILE A 23 -8.76 -0.13 8.45
CA ILE A 23 -7.44 -0.42 7.89
C ILE A 23 -6.45 0.73 8.17
N VAL A 24 -6.93 1.96 8.10
CA VAL A 24 -6.12 3.19 8.16
C VAL A 24 -6.41 4.03 9.40
N ALA A 25 -6.91 3.41 10.47
CA ALA A 25 -7.11 4.09 11.74
C ALA A 25 -5.81 4.77 12.21
N PRO A 26 -5.86 5.88 12.98
CA PRO A 26 -4.67 6.60 13.39
C PRO A 26 -3.56 5.70 13.97
N GLY A 27 -2.35 5.86 13.45
CA GLY A 27 -1.18 5.05 13.82
C GLY A 27 -1.06 3.70 13.12
N LYS A 28 -2.05 3.32 12.30
CA LYS A 28 -2.06 2.03 11.58
C LYS A 28 -1.70 2.16 10.11
N GLY A 29 -1.03 1.15 9.59
CA GLY A 29 -0.80 0.91 8.16
C GLY A 29 -1.03 -0.55 7.78
N ILE A 30 -0.46 -0.96 6.65
CA ILE A 30 -0.67 -2.27 6.06
C ILE A 30 0.67 -3.02 5.93
N LEU A 31 0.69 -4.28 6.36
CA LEU A 31 1.74 -5.23 5.98
C LEU A 31 1.39 -5.86 4.64
N ALA A 32 2.20 -5.62 3.61
CA ALA A 32 2.07 -6.27 2.31
C ALA A 32 2.89 -7.58 2.29
N ALA A 33 2.24 -8.70 2.60
CA ALA A 33 2.83 -10.05 2.64
C ALA A 33 2.29 -10.92 1.48
N ASP A 34 2.01 -10.28 0.35
CA ASP A 34 1.32 -10.83 -0.81
C ASP A 34 2.26 -11.13 -2.00
N GLU A 35 3.55 -11.29 -1.73
CA GLU A 35 4.50 -11.75 -2.74
C GLU A 35 4.04 -13.08 -3.35
N SER A 36 4.05 -13.16 -4.68
CA SER A 36 3.79 -14.43 -5.37
C SER A 36 4.91 -15.43 -5.09
N VAL A 37 4.70 -16.69 -5.45
CA VAL A 37 5.72 -17.74 -5.37
C VAL A 37 7.04 -17.32 -6.04
N GLY A 38 6.97 -16.67 -7.20
CA GLY A 38 8.14 -16.19 -7.93
C GLY A 38 8.85 -15.02 -7.27
N HIS A 39 8.10 -14.13 -6.59
CA HIS A 39 8.70 -13.00 -5.86
C HIS A 39 9.32 -13.43 -4.54
N MET A 40 8.64 -14.34 -3.82
CA MET A 40 9.24 -14.97 -2.64
C MET A 40 10.51 -15.75 -3.00
N ALA A 41 10.58 -16.38 -4.17
CA ALA A 41 11.82 -17.01 -4.64
C ALA A 41 13.02 -16.05 -4.62
N LYS A 42 12.83 -14.85 -5.18
CA LYS A 42 13.89 -13.82 -5.20
C LYS A 42 14.30 -13.40 -3.79
N ARG A 43 13.35 -13.23 -2.87
CA ARG A 43 13.61 -12.84 -1.49
C ARG A 43 14.34 -13.93 -0.69
N LEU A 44 13.90 -15.19 -0.81
CA LEU A 44 14.52 -16.32 -0.11
C LEU A 44 15.93 -16.62 -0.65
N ASN A 45 16.13 -16.50 -1.97
CA ASN A 45 17.44 -16.69 -2.57
C ASN A 45 18.48 -15.69 -2.04
N GLN A 46 18.09 -14.46 -1.69
CA GLN A 46 19.00 -13.44 -1.12
C GLN A 46 19.58 -13.86 0.23
N ILE A 47 18.87 -14.71 0.98
CA ILE A 47 19.33 -15.24 2.27
C ILE A 47 19.75 -16.71 2.20
N GLY A 48 19.89 -17.26 0.99
CA GLY A 48 20.32 -18.64 0.77
C GLY A 48 19.28 -19.70 1.17
N VAL A 49 17.99 -19.34 1.20
CA VAL A 49 16.90 -20.25 1.59
C VAL A 49 16.18 -20.76 0.34
N GLU A 50 15.90 -22.06 0.29
CA GLU A 50 15.16 -22.68 -0.82
C GLU A 50 13.69 -22.22 -0.82
N ASN A 51 13.14 -21.97 -2.02
CA ASN A 51 11.74 -21.56 -2.18
C ASN A 51 10.76 -22.74 -2.19
N THR A 52 10.57 -23.37 -1.04
CA THR A 52 9.54 -24.39 -0.82
C THR A 52 8.26 -23.75 -0.26
N GLU A 53 7.11 -24.43 -0.42
CA GLU A 53 5.85 -24.01 0.22
C GLU A 53 6.01 -23.88 1.74
N GLU A 54 6.71 -24.84 2.35
CA GLU A 54 6.95 -24.84 3.79
C GLU A 54 7.79 -23.64 4.24
N ASN A 55 8.86 -23.29 3.53
CA ASN A 55 9.66 -22.11 3.88
C ASN A 55 8.87 -20.81 3.72
N ARG A 56 7.99 -20.72 2.71
CA ARG A 56 7.07 -19.58 2.58
C ARG A 56 6.08 -19.53 3.74
N ARG A 57 5.49 -20.67 4.11
CA ARG A 57 4.57 -20.79 5.26
C ARG A 57 5.24 -20.38 6.57
N LEU A 58 6.42 -20.95 6.88
CA LEU A 58 7.20 -20.64 8.08
C LEU A 58 7.51 -19.14 8.17
N TYR A 59 7.99 -18.54 7.07
CA TYR A 59 8.29 -17.12 7.06
C TYR A 59 7.04 -16.25 7.30
N ARG A 60 5.89 -16.61 6.73
CA ARG A 60 4.61 -15.93 7.02
C ARG A 60 4.18 -16.11 8.47
N GLN A 61 4.33 -17.31 9.02
CA GLN A 61 4.05 -17.56 10.42
C GLN A 61 4.91 -16.70 11.35
N ILE A 62 6.19 -16.47 11.03
CA ILE A 62 7.06 -15.58 11.81
C ILE A 62 6.45 -14.17 11.89
N LEU A 63 6.07 -13.59 10.75
CA LEU A 63 5.45 -12.26 10.73
C LEU A 63 4.12 -12.23 11.51
N PHE A 64 3.31 -13.29 11.41
CA PHE A 64 1.97 -13.33 12.01
C PHE A 64 1.97 -13.76 13.48
N SER A 65 3.07 -14.34 13.96
CA SER A 65 3.31 -14.69 15.37
C SER A 65 3.72 -13.49 16.22
N ALA A 66 3.99 -12.35 15.60
CA ALA A 66 4.27 -11.11 16.30
C ALA A 66 3.18 -10.79 17.32
N ASP A 67 3.60 -10.35 18.50
CA ASP A 67 2.72 -10.20 19.65
C ASP A 67 1.76 -9.01 19.53
N SER A 68 1.03 -8.72 20.62
CA SER A 68 0.03 -7.66 20.65
C SER A 68 0.53 -6.25 20.28
N ARG A 69 1.85 -5.98 20.28
CA ARG A 69 2.44 -4.70 19.86
C ARG A 69 2.01 -4.32 18.44
N VAL A 70 1.91 -5.29 17.53
CA VAL A 70 1.53 -5.03 16.13
C VAL A 70 0.11 -4.49 15.96
N LYS A 71 -0.79 -4.73 16.94
CA LYS A 71 -2.20 -4.29 16.86
C LYS A 71 -2.34 -2.76 16.78
N LYS A 72 -1.34 -2.03 17.29
CA LYS A 72 -1.31 -0.57 17.28
C LYS A 72 -0.80 0.00 15.96
N CYS A 73 -0.02 -0.77 15.20
CA CYS A 73 0.66 -0.31 13.99
C CYS A 73 0.08 -0.91 12.70
N ILE A 74 -0.57 -2.06 12.77
CA ILE A 74 -1.13 -2.75 11.60
C ILE A 74 -2.66 -2.73 11.67
N GLY A 75 -3.28 -2.17 10.63
CA GLY A 75 -4.72 -2.20 10.40
C GLY A 75 -5.13 -3.22 9.34
N GLY A 76 -4.23 -3.58 8.42
CA GLY A 76 -4.48 -4.64 7.44
C GLY A 76 -3.25 -5.47 7.10
N VAL A 77 -3.44 -6.73 6.68
CA VAL A 77 -2.39 -7.56 6.07
C VAL A 77 -2.85 -8.06 4.71
N ILE A 78 -2.04 -7.85 3.67
CA ILE A 78 -2.31 -8.36 2.33
C ILE A 78 -1.67 -9.74 2.20
N PHE A 79 -2.47 -10.74 1.84
CA PHE A 79 -2.03 -12.10 1.57
C PHE A 79 -1.92 -12.38 0.08
N PHE A 80 -1.07 -13.35 -0.25
CA PHE A 80 -1.14 -14.08 -1.50
C PHE A 80 -2.13 -15.26 -1.36
N HIS A 81 -2.64 -15.78 -2.48
CA HIS A 81 -3.62 -16.86 -2.49
C HIS A 81 -3.17 -18.08 -1.66
N GLU A 82 -1.91 -18.49 -1.80
CA GLU A 82 -1.34 -19.60 -1.02
C GLU A 82 -1.46 -19.35 0.50
N THR A 83 -1.06 -18.16 0.95
CA THR A 83 -1.08 -17.77 2.38
C THR A 83 -2.50 -17.70 2.95
N MET A 84 -3.50 -17.37 2.12
CA MET A 84 -4.91 -17.32 2.54
C MET A 84 -5.41 -18.66 3.12
N TYR A 85 -4.86 -19.78 2.64
CA TYR A 85 -5.30 -21.12 3.02
C TYR A 85 -4.25 -21.90 3.83
N GLN A 86 -3.13 -21.25 4.18
CA GLN A 86 -2.11 -21.83 5.04
C GLN A 86 -2.49 -21.72 6.53
N LYS A 87 -1.79 -22.53 7.34
CA LYS A 87 -1.99 -22.66 8.78
C LYS A 87 -0.65 -22.52 9.51
N ALA A 88 -0.72 -22.06 10.75
CA ALA A 88 0.38 -22.13 11.68
C ALA A 88 0.64 -23.57 12.17
N ASP A 89 1.75 -23.77 12.86
CA ASP A 89 2.17 -25.07 13.41
C ASP A 89 1.13 -25.69 14.36
N ASP A 90 0.35 -24.86 15.05
CA ASP A 90 -0.74 -25.27 15.95
C ASP A 90 -2.04 -25.63 15.20
N GLY A 91 -2.04 -25.53 13.87
CA GLY A 91 -3.20 -25.77 13.00
C GLY A 91 -4.13 -24.56 12.83
N THR A 92 -3.84 -23.43 13.48
CA THR A 92 -4.65 -22.21 13.36
C THR A 92 -4.50 -21.61 11.95
N PRO A 93 -5.60 -21.34 11.21
CA PRO A 93 -5.51 -20.64 9.93
C PRO A 93 -4.91 -19.24 10.07
N PHE A 94 -4.06 -18.82 9.13
CA PHE A 94 -3.46 -17.48 9.18
C PHE A 94 -4.50 -16.36 9.17
N VAL A 95 -5.61 -16.54 8.45
CA VAL A 95 -6.77 -15.62 8.49
C VAL A 95 -7.26 -15.42 9.93
N GLN A 96 -7.37 -16.49 10.70
CA GLN A 96 -7.80 -16.44 12.10
C GLN A 96 -6.77 -15.73 12.98
N MET A 97 -5.47 -16.05 12.83
CA MET A 97 -4.39 -15.40 13.58
C MET A 97 -4.37 -13.87 13.41
N ILE A 98 -4.70 -13.37 12.22
CA ILE A 98 -4.77 -11.94 11.92
C ILE A 98 -6.07 -11.33 12.48
N LYS A 99 -7.21 -12.01 12.32
CA LYS A 99 -8.50 -11.55 12.86
C LYS A 99 -8.53 -11.49 14.38
N ASP A 100 -7.93 -12.44 15.09
CA ASP A 100 -7.81 -12.44 16.55
C ASP A 100 -6.98 -11.25 17.08
N LYS A 101 -6.15 -10.67 16.21
CA LYS A 101 -5.41 -9.44 16.50
C LYS A 101 -6.23 -8.17 16.21
N GLY A 102 -7.45 -8.30 15.71
CA GLY A 102 -8.29 -7.17 15.31
C GLY A 102 -7.79 -6.48 14.03
N ILE A 103 -7.02 -7.21 13.21
CA ILE A 103 -6.44 -6.73 11.97
C ILE A 103 -7.28 -7.22 10.80
N VAL A 104 -7.48 -6.36 9.80
CA VAL A 104 -8.26 -6.71 8.60
C VAL A 104 -7.42 -7.58 7.67
N VAL A 105 -8.02 -8.61 7.09
CA VAL A 105 -7.35 -9.49 6.11
C VAL A 105 -7.64 -9.00 4.69
N GLY A 106 -6.61 -8.94 3.86
CA GLY A 106 -6.73 -8.58 2.46
C GLY A 106 -6.05 -9.58 1.53
N ILE A 107 -6.36 -9.50 0.24
CA ILE A 107 -5.94 -10.49 -0.76
C ILE A 107 -5.46 -9.82 -2.06
N LYS A 108 -4.30 -10.23 -2.58
CA LYS A 108 -3.88 -9.88 -3.95
C LYS A 108 -4.73 -10.65 -4.95
N VAL A 109 -5.36 -9.94 -5.88
CA VAL A 109 -6.29 -10.56 -6.84
C VAL A 109 -5.92 -10.38 -8.31
N ASP A 110 -4.97 -9.49 -8.62
CA ASP A 110 -4.35 -9.44 -9.95
C ASP A 110 -3.59 -10.73 -10.28
N LYS A 111 -3.40 -10.97 -11.58
CA LYS A 111 -2.64 -12.12 -12.13
C LYS A 111 -1.35 -11.65 -12.81
N GLY A 112 -0.77 -10.54 -12.32
CA GLY A 112 0.48 -9.97 -12.83
C GLY A 112 0.30 -9.11 -14.09
N VAL A 113 1.41 -8.50 -14.50
CA VAL A 113 1.49 -7.62 -15.66
C VAL A 113 1.63 -8.39 -16.97
N VAL A 114 1.14 -7.78 -18.06
CA VAL A 114 1.30 -8.26 -19.45
C VAL A 114 1.72 -7.10 -20.35
N PRO A 115 2.54 -7.34 -21.38
CA PRO A 115 3.07 -6.28 -22.23
C PRO A 115 1.96 -5.66 -23.10
N LEU A 116 2.05 -4.34 -23.32
CA LEU A 116 1.22 -3.62 -24.28
C LEU A 116 1.90 -3.60 -25.65
N ALA A 117 1.32 -4.29 -26.63
CA ALA A 117 1.86 -4.32 -27.99
C ALA A 117 1.93 -2.90 -28.59
N GLY A 118 3.03 -2.59 -29.27
CA GLY A 118 3.26 -1.27 -29.88
C GLY A 118 3.74 -0.19 -28.90
N THR A 119 4.12 -0.57 -27.67
CA THR A 119 4.71 0.34 -26.67
C THR A 119 6.18 -0.02 -26.37
N ASP A 120 6.91 0.93 -25.78
CA ASP A 120 8.30 0.73 -25.35
C ASP A 120 8.38 0.04 -23.98
N GLY A 121 8.12 -1.28 -23.98
CA GLY A 121 8.21 -2.11 -22.78
C GLY A 121 7.19 -1.76 -21.68
N GLU A 122 6.07 -1.14 -22.04
CA GLU A 122 4.99 -0.82 -21.10
C GLU A 122 4.06 -2.01 -20.90
N THR A 123 3.30 -1.97 -19.80
CA THR A 123 2.43 -3.07 -19.39
C THR A 123 1.04 -2.60 -19.01
N THR A 124 0.06 -3.50 -19.12
CA THR A 124 -1.18 -3.48 -18.33
C THR A 124 -1.18 -4.66 -17.35
N THR A 125 -2.22 -4.82 -16.56
CA THR A 125 -2.36 -5.90 -15.59
C THR A 125 -3.57 -6.75 -15.91
N GLN A 126 -3.44 -8.07 -15.80
CA GLN A 126 -4.53 -9.02 -16.07
C GLN A 126 -5.15 -9.59 -14.78
N GLY A 127 -6.32 -10.21 -14.90
CA GLY A 127 -6.96 -10.93 -13.79
C GLY A 127 -8.46 -10.67 -13.57
N LEU A 128 -9.12 -9.92 -14.46
CA LEU A 128 -10.55 -9.60 -14.35
C LEU A 128 -11.45 -10.82 -14.59
N ASP A 129 -11.00 -11.78 -15.39
CA ASP A 129 -11.75 -13.00 -15.70
C ASP A 129 -11.98 -13.83 -14.43
N GLY A 130 -13.26 -14.04 -14.11
CA GLY A 130 -13.71 -14.74 -12.90
C GLY A 130 -13.43 -13.98 -11.59
N LEU A 131 -13.15 -12.67 -11.66
CA LEU A 131 -12.78 -11.89 -10.48
C LEU A 131 -13.95 -11.77 -9.49
N SER A 132 -15.19 -11.66 -9.96
CA SER A 132 -16.35 -11.53 -9.06
C SER A 132 -16.52 -12.79 -8.20
N GLU A 133 -16.47 -13.97 -8.81
CA GLU A 133 -16.58 -15.26 -8.14
C GLU A 133 -15.43 -15.44 -7.14
N ARG A 134 -14.21 -15.06 -7.54
CA ARG A 134 -13.05 -15.07 -6.64
C ARG A 134 -13.24 -14.12 -5.46
N CYS A 135 -13.72 -12.90 -5.68
CA CYS A 135 -13.98 -11.93 -4.62
C CYS A 135 -15.05 -12.43 -3.64
N ALA A 136 -16.15 -13.00 -4.14
CA ALA A 136 -17.18 -13.60 -3.30
C ALA A 136 -16.63 -14.74 -2.43
N GLN A 137 -15.80 -15.60 -3.02
CA GLN A 137 -15.14 -16.69 -2.30
C GLN A 137 -14.17 -16.15 -1.24
N TYR A 138 -13.30 -15.20 -1.58
CA TYR A 138 -12.39 -14.61 -0.61
C TYR A 138 -13.09 -13.85 0.51
N LYS A 139 -14.24 -13.19 0.22
CA LYS A 139 -15.06 -12.55 1.24
C LYS A 139 -15.59 -13.59 2.25
N LYS A 140 -16.10 -14.71 1.74
CA LYS A 140 -16.55 -15.85 2.56
C LYS A 140 -15.42 -16.44 3.39
N ASP A 141 -14.21 -16.53 2.81
CA ASP A 141 -13.03 -17.08 3.48
C ASP A 141 -12.34 -16.08 4.41
N GLY A 142 -12.82 -14.83 4.43
CA GLY A 142 -12.53 -13.87 5.48
C GLY A 142 -11.69 -12.66 5.10
N ALA A 143 -11.41 -12.45 3.81
CA ALA A 143 -10.82 -11.21 3.32
C ALA A 143 -11.88 -10.10 3.23
N ASP A 144 -11.52 -8.87 3.61
CA ASP A 144 -12.40 -7.70 3.58
C ASP A 144 -11.88 -6.62 2.61
N PHE A 145 -10.64 -6.73 2.16
CA PHE A 145 -10.07 -5.83 1.15
C PHE A 145 -9.21 -6.60 0.14
N ALA A 146 -8.94 -5.98 -1.00
CA ALA A 146 -8.13 -6.58 -2.05
C ALA A 146 -7.05 -5.60 -2.51
N LYS A 147 -6.08 -6.12 -3.26
CA LYS A 147 -5.03 -5.35 -3.90
C LYS A 147 -4.91 -5.71 -5.37
N TRP A 148 -4.74 -4.71 -6.22
CA TRP A 148 -4.43 -4.86 -7.63
C TRP A 148 -3.35 -3.88 -8.05
N ARG A 149 -2.26 -4.41 -8.58
CA ARG A 149 -1.10 -3.60 -8.97
C ARG A 149 -1.03 -3.36 -10.48
N CYS A 150 -0.96 -2.10 -10.86
CA CYS A 150 -0.57 -1.64 -12.20
C CYS A 150 0.84 -1.03 -12.15
N VAL A 151 1.54 -1.06 -13.29
CA VAL A 151 2.94 -0.63 -13.37
C VAL A 151 3.11 0.31 -14.55
N LEU A 152 3.70 1.47 -14.26
CA LEU A 152 4.07 2.47 -15.24
C LEU A 152 5.56 2.79 -15.08
N LYS A 153 6.20 3.19 -16.18
CA LYS A 153 7.62 3.55 -16.21
C LYS A 153 7.78 4.99 -16.66
N ILE A 154 8.80 5.67 -16.15
CA ILE A 154 9.23 6.98 -16.64
C ILE A 154 10.43 6.76 -17.55
N SER A 155 10.32 7.24 -18.79
CA SER A 155 11.44 7.36 -19.73
C SER A 155 11.25 8.60 -20.59
N GLU A 156 12.03 8.72 -21.67
CA GLU A 156 11.86 9.74 -22.69
C GLU A 156 10.42 9.72 -23.27
N ASN A 157 9.89 8.54 -23.55
CA ASN A 157 8.60 8.35 -24.23
C ASN A 157 7.51 7.68 -23.38
N THR A 158 7.82 7.31 -22.12
CA THR A 158 6.88 6.64 -21.20
C THR A 158 6.63 7.48 -19.93
N PRO A 159 5.44 7.39 -19.31
CA PRO A 159 4.33 6.52 -19.70
C PRO A 159 3.53 7.11 -20.87
N SER A 160 3.18 6.27 -21.84
CA SER A 160 2.39 6.68 -23.01
C SER A 160 0.92 6.93 -22.63
N ALA A 161 0.21 7.64 -23.51
CA ALA A 161 -1.23 7.84 -23.33
C ALA A 161 -2.00 6.51 -23.27
N LEU A 162 -1.57 5.50 -24.04
CA LEU A 162 -2.16 4.16 -24.04
C LEU A 162 -1.97 3.49 -22.67
N ALA A 163 -0.74 3.46 -22.15
CA ALA A 163 -0.45 2.82 -20.87
C ALA A 163 -1.20 3.48 -19.71
N ILE A 164 -1.28 4.82 -19.67
CA ILE A 164 -2.03 5.54 -18.64
C ILE A 164 -3.52 5.18 -18.70
N MET A 165 -4.12 5.27 -19.90
CA MET A 165 -5.55 5.01 -20.09
C MET A 165 -5.92 3.57 -19.73
N GLU A 166 -5.14 2.60 -20.21
CA GLU A 166 -5.42 1.18 -20.04
C GLU A 166 -5.28 0.76 -18.56
N ASN A 167 -4.21 1.18 -17.88
CA ASN A 167 -4.03 0.87 -16.46
C ASN A 167 -5.08 1.56 -15.57
N ALA A 168 -5.47 2.80 -15.89
CA ALA A 168 -6.56 3.47 -15.17
C ALA A 168 -7.90 2.73 -15.35
N ASN A 169 -8.19 2.29 -16.58
CA ASN A 169 -9.43 1.58 -16.89
C ASN A 169 -9.50 0.20 -16.20
N VAL A 170 -8.42 -0.59 -16.24
CA VAL A 170 -8.40 -1.91 -15.58
C VAL A 170 -8.51 -1.79 -14.06
N LEU A 171 -7.87 -0.80 -13.44
CA LEU A 171 -8.01 -0.52 -12.01
C LEU A 171 -9.46 -0.16 -11.64
N ALA A 172 -10.14 0.61 -12.48
CA ALA A 172 -11.53 0.98 -12.25
C ALA A 172 -12.50 -0.22 -12.38
N ARG A 173 -12.27 -1.10 -13.37
CA ARG A 173 -13.00 -2.37 -13.51
C ARG A 173 -12.79 -3.28 -12.30
N TYR A 174 -11.55 -3.45 -11.87
CA TYR A 174 -11.19 -4.20 -10.67
C TYR A 174 -11.92 -3.65 -9.44
N ALA A 175 -11.84 -2.34 -9.21
CA ALA A 175 -12.43 -1.69 -8.05
C ALA A 175 -13.95 -1.85 -8.00
N SER A 176 -14.62 -1.67 -9.14
CA SER A 176 -16.07 -1.90 -9.26
C SER A 176 -16.45 -3.33 -8.87
N ILE A 177 -15.75 -4.35 -9.40
CA ILE A 177 -16.01 -5.76 -9.10
C ILE A 177 -15.79 -6.08 -7.61
N CYS A 178 -14.74 -5.55 -7.00
CA CYS A 178 -14.50 -5.73 -5.55
C CYS A 178 -15.65 -5.17 -4.71
N GLN A 179 -16.09 -3.94 -5.01
CA GLN A 179 -17.15 -3.30 -4.24
C GLN A 179 -18.49 -4.04 -4.33
N GLN A 180 -18.82 -4.62 -5.49
CA GLN A 180 -20.02 -5.47 -5.64
C GLN A 180 -20.01 -6.71 -4.73
N ASN A 181 -18.83 -7.15 -4.29
CA ASN A 181 -18.63 -8.32 -3.44
C ASN A 181 -18.28 -7.97 -1.99
N GLY A 182 -18.49 -6.71 -1.56
CA GLY A 182 -18.19 -6.27 -0.19
C GLY A 182 -16.70 -6.25 0.15
N ILE A 183 -15.84 -6.13 -0.85
CA ILE A 183 -14.38 -6.07 -0.72
C ILE A 183 -13.91 -4.64 -1.03
N VAL A 184 -13.15 -4.03 -0.12
CA VAL A 184 -12.52 -2.71 -0.35
C VAL A 184 -11.34 -2.86 -1.33
N PRO A 185 -11.34 -2.18 -2.49
CA PRO A 185 -10.19 -2.24 -3.40
C PRO A 185 -9.10 -1.25 -3.00
N ILE A 186 -7.86 -1.75 -2.88
CA ILE A 186 -6.64 -0.94 -2.90
C ILE A 186 -6.24 -0.75 -4.36
N VAL A 187 -6.31 0.50 -4.83
CA VAL A 187 -5.94 0.91 -6.19
C VAL A 187 -4.45 1.25 -6.20
N GLU A 188 -3.62 0.43 -6.86
CA GLU A 188 -2.15 0.58 -6.86
C GLU A 188 -1.61 0.89 -8.26
N PRO A 189 -1.57 2.16 -8.68
CA PRO A 189 -0.93 2.60 -9.92
C PRO A 189 0.55 2.94 -9.67
N GLU A 190 1.41 1.93 -9.52
CA GLU A 190 2.83 2.16 -9.21
C GLU A 190 3.57 2.74 -10.42
N ILE A 191 4.18 3.91 -10.24
CA ILE A 191 5.17 4.46 -11.15
C ILE A 191 6.55 4.07 -10.64
N LEU A 192 7.30 3.33 -11.45
CA LEU A 192 8.61 2.81 -11.08
C LEU A 192 9.65 3.94 -10.94
N PRO A 193 10.56 3.84 -9.96
CA PRO A 193 11.65 4.80 -9.78
C PRO A 193 12.82 4.58 -10.75
N ASP A 194 12.76 3.57 -11.62
CA ASP A 194 13.81 3.28 -12.60
C ASP A 194 14.09 4.49 -13.52
N GLY A 195 15.36 4.86 -13.68
CA GLY A 195 15.81 5.96 -14.54
C GLY A 195 16.55 7.06 -13.78
N ASP A 196 16.95 8.10 -14.51
CA ASP A 196 17.74 9.26 -14.04
C ASP A 196 16.90 10.55 -13.91
N HIS A 197 15.58 10.43 -14.09
CA HIS A 197 14.64 11.54 -14.06
C HIS A 197 14.64 12.27 -12.70
N ASP A 198 14.39 13.57 -12.72
CA ASP A 198 14.36 14.39 -11.52
C ASP A 198 13.02 14.28 -10.74
N LEU A 199 12.99 14.88 -9.55
CA LEU A 199 11.82 14.88 -8.68
C LEU A 199 10.59 15.52 -9.37
N LYS A 200 10.82 16.58 -10.17
CA LYS A 200 9.74 17.31 -10.86
C LYS A 200 9.10 16.47 -11.95
N ARG A 201 9.90 15.68 -12.69
CA ARG A 201 9.41 14.75 -13.69
C ARG A 201 8.56 13.66 -13.05
N CYS A 202 9.00 13.08 -11.93
CA CYS A 202 8.21 12.12 -11.17
C CYS A 202 6.88 12.74 -10.68
N GLN A 203 6.92 13.97 -10.17
CA GLN A 203 5.72 14.69 -9.74
C GLN A 203 4.73 14.89 -10.89
N TYR A 204 5.22 15.36 -12.04
CA TYR A 204 4.41 15.58 -13.22
C TYR A 204 3.72 14.30 -13.68
N VAL A 205 4.47 13.20 -13.79
CA VAL A 205 3.92 11.91 -14.22
C VAL A 205 2.90 11.39 -13.20
N THR A 206 3.20 11.48 -11.91
CA THR A 206 2.27 11.11 -10.83
C THR A 206 0.95 11.88 -10.92
N GLU A 207 1.01 13.19 -11.17
CA GLU A 207 -0.19 14.01 -11.34
C GLU A 207 -1.02 13.57 -12.57
N LYS A 208 -0.38 13.24 -13.69
CA LYS A 208 -1.11 12.78 -14.90
C LYS A 208 -1.74 11.40 -14.72
N VAL A 209 -1.01 10.48 -14.10
CA VAL A 209 -1.51 9.12 -13.83
C VAL A 209 -2.67 9.15 -12.85
N LEU A 210 -2.53 9.83 -11.71
CA LEU A 210 -3.60 9.88 -10.70
C LEU A 210 -4.85 10.59 -11.20
N ALA A 211 -4.71 11.66 -12.00
CA ALA A 211 -5.86 12.31 -12.63
C ALA A 211 -6.63 11.34 -13.55
N ALA A 212 -5.92 10.54 -14.36
CA ALA A 212 -6.53 9.53 -15.21
C ALA A 212 -7.20 8.41 -14.39
N VAL A 213 -6.55 7.95 -13.32
CA VAL A 213 -7.10 6.93 -12.41
C VAL A 213 -8.40 7.42 -11.79
N TYR A 214 -8.45 8.61 -11.18
CA TYR A 214 -9.68 9.09 -10.55
C TYR A 214 -10.79 9.40 -11.55
N LYS A 215 -10.44 9.84 -12.76
CA LYS A 215 -11.43 9.95 -13.83
C LYS A 215 -12.02 8.60 -14.21
N ALA A 216 -11.19 7.56 -14.34
CA ALA A 216 -11.66 6.21 -14.63
C ALA A 216 -12.51 5.64 -13.47
N LEU A 217 -12.09 5.81 -12.21
CA LEU A 217 -12.88 5.40 -11.05
C LEU A 217 -14.27 6.07 -11.04
N SER A 218 -14.33 7.37 -11.38
CA SER A 218 -15.59 8.09 -11.54
C SER A 218 -16.45 7.53 -12.68
N ASP A 219 -15.85 7.23 -13.83
CA ASP A 219 -16.57 6.70 -15.00
C ASP A 219 -17.16 5.31 -14.75
N HIS A 220 -16.52 4.50 -13.89
CA HIS A 220 -16.98 3.18 -13.48
C HIS A 220 -17.80 3.19 -12.19
N HIS A 221 -18.24 4.37 -11.74
CA HIS A 221 -19.14 4.53 -10.59
C HIS A 221 -18.58 3.99 -9.26
N VAL A 222 -17.27 4.00 -9.10
CA VAL A 222 -16.59 3.51 -7.89
C VAL A 222 -16.89 4.44 -6.72
N TYR A 223 -17.30 3.86 -5.60
CA TYR A 223 -17.56 4.59 -4.36
C TYR A 223 -16.26 4.87 -3.60
N LEU A 224 -15.74 6.09 -3.70
CA LEU A 224 -14.36 6.42 -3.28
C LEU A 224 -14.12 6.23 -1.78
N GLU A 225 -15.11 6.50 -0.94
CA GLU A 225 -15.02 6.35 0.53
C GLU A 225 -14.83 4.88 0.95
N GLY A 226 -15.14 3.94 0.06
CA GLY A 226 -14.89 2.51 0.20
C GLY A 226 -13.71 2.01 -0.65
N THR A 227 -12.70 2.85 -0.89
CA THR A 227 -11.44 2.50 -1.59
C THR A 227 -10.23 2.93 -0.76
N LEU A 228 -9.04 2.44 -1.09
CA LEU A 228 -7.77 3.03 -0.65
C LEU A 228 -6.87 3.23 -1.88
N LEU A 229 -5.99 4.24 -1.82
CA LEU A 229 -4.97 4.47 -2.86
C LEU A 229 -3.62 3.97 -2.36
N LYS A 230 -2.89 3.21 -3.17
CA LYS A 230 -1.51 2.81 -2.92
C LYS A 230 -0.60 3.34 -4.03
N PRO A 231 -0.17 4.61 -3.96
CA PRO A 231 0.72 5.19 -4.95
C PRO A 231 2.18 4.99 -4.53
N ASN A 232 3.10 5.21 -5.48
CA ASN A 232 4.48 5.55 -5.15
C ASN A 232 4.53 6.90 -4.43
N MET A 233 5.56 7.08 -3.59
CA MET A 233 5.98 8.44 -3.22
C MET A 233 6.55 9.15 -4.45
N VAL A 234 6.51 10.48 -4.45
CA VAL A 234 7.16 11.27 -5.51
C VAL A 234 8.63 11.43 -5.14
N THR A 235 9.48 10.62 -5.74
CA THR A 235 10.94 10.60 -5.53
C THR A 235 11.67 10.86 -6.84
N PRO A 236 12.93 11.32 -6.82
CA PRO A 236 13.77 11.25 -8.01
C PRO A 236 13.92 9.80 -8.49
N GLY A 237 14.30 9.63 -9.76
CA GLY A 237 14.70 8.34 -10.30
C GLY A 237 15.92 7.79 -9.56
N HIS A 238 16.04 6.46 -9.51
CA HIS A 238 17.10 5.78 -8.75
C HIS A 238 18.51 6.20 -9.18
N SER A 239 18.70 6.47 -10.47
CA SER A 239 19.97 6.92 -11.06
C SER A 239 20.09 8.44 -11.17
N CYS A 240 19.17 9.20 -10.57
CA CYS A 240 19.21 10.67 -10.64
C CYS A 240 20.47 11.19 -9.92
N PRO A 241 21.28 12.05 -10.57
CA PRO A 241 22.48 12.60 -9.94
C PRO A 241 22.14 13.63 -8.84
N THR A 242 20.98 14.26 -8.91
CA THR A 242 20.52 15.25 -7.92
C THR A 242 19.94 14.54 -6.71
N LYS A 243 20.42 14.90 -5.52
CA LYS A 243 19.87 14.45 -4.24
C LYS A 243 18.81 15.43 -3.75
N TYR A 244 17.77 14.89 -3.13
CA TYR A 244 16.66 15.66 -2.58
C TYR A 244 16.46 15.26 -1.12
N SER A 245 16.08 16.23 -0.31
CA SER A 245 15.74 16.02 1.10
C SER A 245 14.39 15.30 1.25
N PRO A 246 14.14 14.63 2.39
CA PRO A 246 12.84 14.10 2.73
C PRO A 246 11.72 15.15 2.69
N GLU A 247 12.03 16.40 3.06
CA GLU A 247 11.08 17.52 3.03
C GLU A 247 10.67 17.89 1.59
N GLU A 248 11.60 17.84 0.64
CA GLU A 248 11.30 18.05 -0.78
C GLU A 248 10.46 16.92 -1.36
N ILE A 249 10.78 15.65 -1.03
CA ILE A 249 9.99 14.47 -1.39
C ILE A 249 8.57 14.60 -0.83
N ALA A 250 8.45 14.99 0.43
CA ALA A 250 7.17 15.20 1.10
C ALA A 250 6.34 16.31 0.45
N MET A 251 6.95 17.45 0.14
CA MET A 251 6.29 18.56 -0.53
C MET A 251 5.78 18.16 -1.92
N ALA A 252 6.62 17.50 -2.72
CA ALA A 252 6.26 17.03 -4.06
C ALA A 252 5.13 15.99 -4.01
N THR A 253 5.22 15.03 -3.08
CA THR A 253 4.23 13.97 -2.89
C THR A 253 2.87 14.54 -2.47
N VAL A 254 2.83 15.34 -1.39
CA VAL A 254 1.59 15.92 -0.89
C VAL A 254 0.97 16.88 -1.90
N THR A 255 1.79 17.63 -2.65
CA THR A 255 1.30 18.51 -3.73
C THR A 255 0.65 17.71 -4.85
N ALA A 256 1.28 16.63 -5.33
CA ALA A 256 0.70 15.78 -6.38
C ALA A 256 -0.63 15.17 -5.96
N LEU A 257 -0.73 14.67 -4.72
CA LEU A 257 -1.98 14.14 -4.17
C LEU A 257 -3.06 15.22 -4.07
N ARG A 258 -2.74 16.39 -3.52
CA ARG A 258 -3.68 17.53 -3.41
C ARG A 258 -4.25 17.99 -4.74
N ARG A 259 -3.49 17.84 -5.83
CA ARG A 259 -3.91 18.23 -7.18
C ARG A 259 -4.81 17.21 -7.87
N THR A 260 -4.90 15.98 -7.37
CA THR A 260 -5.48 14.86 -8.14
C THR A 260 -6.42 13.96 -7.37
N VAL A 261 -6.20 13.77 -6.07
CA VAL A 261 -6.96 12.88 -5.21
C VAL A 261 -8.17 13.64 -4.67
N PRO A 262 -9.41 13.16 -4.85
CA PRO A 262 -10.58 13.76 -4.19
C PRO A 262 -10.56 13.58 -2.66
N PRO A 263 -11.02 14.54 -1.84
CA PRO A 263 -11.14 14.38 -0.38
C PRO A 263 -12.09 13.25 0.09
N ALA A 264 -12.94 12.76 -0.82
CA ALA A 264 -13.79 11.58 -0.61
C ALA A 264 -13.00 10.28 -0.68
N VAL A 265 -11.86 10.28 -1.39
CA VAL A 265 -10.81 9.27 -1.15
C VAL A 265 -10.32 9.52 0.25
N PRO A 266 -9.98 8.50 1.01
CA PRO A 266 -10.38 8.72 2.38
C PRO A 266 -9.08 9.07 3.27
N GLY A 267 -9.13 9.68 4.47
CA GLY A 267 -8.29 9.38 5.65
C GLY A 267 -8.17 10.49 6.75
N THR A 268 -7.56 10.21 7.91
CA THR A 268 -7.43 11.18 9.03
C THR A 268 -6.38 12.25 8.76
N GLY A 269 -6.84 13.49 8.54
CA GLY A 269 -5.97 14.65 8.64
C GLY A 269 -5.40 14.72 10.05
N ALA A 270 -4.08 14.70 10.18
CA ALA A 270 -3.40 15.12 11.40
C ALA A 270 -3.76 16.59 11.63
N GLY A 271 -4.82 16.83 12.40
CA GLY A 271 -5.10 18.13 12.98
C GLY A 271 -3.95 18.47 13.89
N THR A 272 -2.99 19.24 13.38
CA THR A 272 -2.08 20.02 14.20
C THR A 272 -2.95 21.00 14.97
N TRP A 273 -3.22 20.64 16.22
CA TRP A 273 -3.58 21.57 17.26
C TRP A 273 -2.55 22.71 17.23
N TRP A 274 -3.02 23.92 16.96
CA TRP A 274 -2.21 25.13 17.03
C TRP A 274 -1.59 25.26 18.45
N GLY A 275 -0.38 25.82 18.50
CA GLY A 275 0.54 25.81 19.65
C GLY A 275 0.04 26.41 20.98
N PRO A 276 0.94 26.50 21.98
CA PRO A 276 0.57 26.84 23.34
C PRO A 276 0.19 28.33 23.45
N GLY A 277 -1.12 28.61 23.48
CA GLY A 277 -1.67 29.91 23.87
C GLY A 277 -2.49 30.60 22.80
N GLY A 278 -3.76 30.22 22.66
CA GLY A 278 -4.72 30.97 21.84
C GLY A 278 -6.05 30.23 21.69
N ARG A 279 -6.98 30.42 22.62
CA ARG A 279 -8.39 30.05 22.42
C ARG A 279 -9.07 31.13 21.57
N CYS A 280 -9.78 30.70 20.52
CA CYS A 280 -10.87 31.45 19.88
C CYS A 280 -11.92 30.45 19.33
N PRO A 281 -13.17 30.87 19.11
CA PRO A 281 -14.30 30.29 19.83
C PRO A 281 -15.21 29.40 18.97
N VAL A 282 -15.75 28.37 19.65
CA VAL A 282 -17.00 27.64 19.36
C VAL A 282 -17.25 27.19 17.91
N ASP A 283 -16.76 26.01 17.56
CA ASP A 283 -17.51 25.16 16.63
C ASP A 283 -18.79 24.66 17.34
N PRO A 284 -19.95 24.64 16.67
CA PRO A 284 -21.18 24.12 17.24
C PRO A 284 -21.04 22.60 17.50
N PRO A 285 -21.72 22.05 18.52
CA PRO A 285 -21.71 20.61 18.77
C PRO A 285 -22.44 19.90 17.62
N GLY A 286 -21.68 19.32 16.69
CA GLY A 286 -22.24 18.60 15.54
C GLY A 286 -21.34 18.47 14.31
N ALA A 287 -20.20 19.17 14.22
CA ALA A 287 -19.27 19.01 13.11
C ALA A 287 -18.35 17.79 13.30
N ILE A 288 -18.91 16.58 13.17
CA ILE A 288 -18.12 15.41 12.82
C ILE A 288 -17.82 15.58 11.33
N THR A 289 -16.64 16.09 10.97
CA THR A 289 -16.16 15.92 9.60
C THR A 289 -16.16 14.41 9.33
N PRO A 290 -16.97 13.91 8.38
CA PRO A 290 -17.04 12.49 8.13
C PRO A 290 -15.65 12.01 7.74
N LEU A 291 -15.13 11.11 8.56
CA LEU A 291 -13.88 10.40 8.34
C LEU A 291 -14.01 9.68 7.01
N SER A 292 -13.30 10.15 6.01
CA SER A 292 -12.91 9.31 4.89
C SER A 292 -11.56 8.62 5.36
N ALA A 293 -11.17 7.39 4.92
CA ALA A 293 -10.01 6.43 4.99
C ALA A 293 -8.71 6.46 4.05
N GLY A 294 -7.46 6.40 4.51
CA GLY A 294 -6.17 6.79 3.87
C GLY A 294 -5.65 6.43 2.43
N VAL A 295 -4.59 7.16 2.08
CA VAL A 295 -3.53 6.80 1.11
C VAL A 295 -2.48 5.94 1.83
N THR A 296 -2.16 4.77 1.28
CA THR A 296 -1.25 3.79 1.88
C THR A 296 -0.03 3.60 0.96
N PHE A 297 1.06 4.33 1.16
CA PHE A 297 2.20 4.33 0.25
C PHE A 297 2.87 2.96 0.12
N LEU A 298 3.28 2.62 -1.10
CA LEU A 298 4.27 1.56 -1.31
C LEU A 298 5.68 2.10 -1.02
N SER A 299 6.57 1.26 -0.50
CA SER A 299 7.96 1.64 -0.24
C SER A 299 8.82 1.63 -1.52
N GLY A 300 8.41 0.87 -2.54
CA GLY A 300 9.23 0.65 -3.72
C GLY A 300 10.58 0.04 -3.33
N GLY A 301 11.67 0.61 -3.86
CA GLY A 301 13.04 0.21 -3.57
C GLY A 301 13.70 0.92 -2.38
N GLN A 302 12.98 1.76 -1.64
CA GLN A 302 13.53 2.47 -0.47
C GLN A 302 13.99 1.50 0.61
N SER A 303 15.00 1.90 1.39
CA SER A 303 15.38 1.19 2.62
C SER A 303 14.27 1.25 3.69
N GLU A 304 14.39 0.46 4.75
CA GLU A 304 13.41 0.50 5.87
C GLU A 304 13.43 1.89 6.55
N GLU A 305 14.64 2.45 6.73
CA GLU A 305 14.85 3.76 7.33
C GLU A 305 14.35 4.89 6.40
N GLU A 306 14.73 4.85 5.11
CA GLU A 306 14.33 5.87 4.12
C GLU A 306 12.80 5.94 3.97
N ALA A 307 12.14 4.78 3.89
CA ALA A 307 10.68 4.71 3.80
C ALA A 307 9.98 5.27 5.04
N SER A 308 10.60 5.15 6.22
CA SER A 308 10.10 5.69 7.48
C SER A 308 10.30 7.21 7.57
N ILE A 309 11.51 7.69 7.23
CA ILE A 309 11.86 9.12 7.19
C ILE A 309 10.95 9.86 6.21
N ASN A 310 10.79 9.35 4.98
CA ASN A 310 9.96 10.00 3.97
C ASN A 310 8.48 10.01 4.37
N LEU A 311 7.96 8.93 4.95
CA LEU A 311 6.58 8.90 5.45
C LEU A 311 6.36 9.89 6.59
N ASN A 312 7.35 10.04 7.49
CA ASN A 312 7.31 11.03 8.56
C ASN A 312 7.34 12.46 8.00
N ALA A 313 8.20 12.74 7.01
CA ALA A 313 8.25 14.03 6.33
C ALA A 313 6.91 14.34 5.63
N ILE A 314 6.29 13.37 4.96
CA ILE A 314 4.95 13.48 4.37
C ILE A 314 3.89 13.82 5.44
N ASN A 315 4.02 13.22 6.63
CA ASN A 315 3.13 13.46 7.77
C ASN A 315 3.41 14.77 8.54
N THR A 316 4.55 15.41 8.32
CA THR A 316 4.89 16.73 8.91
C THR A 316 4.82 17.88 7.89
N CYS A 317 4.59 17.57 6.62
CA CYS A 317 4.39 18.56 5.56
C CYS A 317 3.31 19.60 5.93
N PRO A 318 3.60 20.92 5.79
CA PRO A 318 2.73 21.99 6.28
C PRO A 318 1.48 22.22 5.42
N LEU A 319 1.25 21.43 4.38
CA LEU A 319 0.05 21.52 3.55
C LEU A 319 -1.13 20.74 4.18
N MET A 320 -2.35 21.24 3.96
CA MET A 320 -3.57 20.54 4.37
C MET A 320 -3.66 19.16 3.68
N ARG A 321 -3.98 18.14 4.46
CA ARG A 321 -4.10 16.75 4.00
C ARG A 321 -5.44 16.20 4.47
N PRO A 322 -6.46 16.12 3.58
CA PRO A 322 -7.78 15.62 3.95
C PRO A 322 -7.83 14.08 3.96
N TRP A 323 -6.65 13.43 3.99
CA TRP A 323 -6.44 11.99 3.98
C TRP A 323 -5.46 11.59 5.08
N ALA A 324 -5.53 10.32 5.47
CA ALA A 324 -4.53 9.64 6.25
C ALA A 324 -3.44 9.28 5.27
N LEU A 325 -2.21 9.57 5.64
CA LEU A 325 -1.03 9.25 4.86
C LEU A 325 -0.26 8.20 5.66
N THR A 326 -0.42 6.94 5.29
CA THR A 326 0.17 5.80 6.00
C THR A 326 0.88 4.86 5.03
N PHE A 327 1.33 3.71 5.49
CA PHE A 327 2.12 2.75 4.71
C PHE A 327 1.31 1.54 4.26
N SER A 328 1.71 0.96 3.13
CA SER A 328 1.44 -0.42 2.73
C SER A 328 2.75 -1.04 2.25
N TYR A 329 3.56 -1.49 3.21
CA TYR A 329 4.96 -1.85 3.01
C TYR A 329 5.14 -3.37 2.99
N GLY A 330 5.94 -3.83 2.02
CA GLY A 330 6.44 -5.21 1.95
C GLY A 330 7.88 -5.24 2.43
N ARG A 331 8.81 -4.99 1.51
CA ARG A 331 10.27 -4.96 1.77
C ARG A 331 10.64 -4.08 2.96
N ALA A 332 10.10 -2.86 3.04
CA ALA A 332 10.43 -1.90 4.10
C ALA A 332 9.95 -2.28 5.52
N LEU A 333 9.19 -3.37 5.67
CA LEU A 333 8.82 -3.94 6.98
C LEU A 333 9.45 -5.30 7.25
N GLN A 334 10.16 -5.85 6.29
CA GLN A 334 10.45 -7.28 6.26
C GLN A 334 11.91 -7.58 5.91
N ALA A 335 12.72 -6.58 5.52
CA ALA A 335 14.09 -6.83 5.11
C ALA A 335 14.94 -7.27 6.30
N SER A 336 14.85 -6.54 7.43
CA SER A 336 15.57 -6.91 8.65
C SER A 336 15.06 -8.22 9.24
N ALA A 337 13.74 -8.43 9.27
CA ALA A 337 13.14 -9.69 9.73
C ALA A 337 13.60 -10.90 8.90
N LEU A 338 13.60 -10.78 7.58
CA LEU A 338 14.06 -11.84 6.67
C LEU A 338 15.56 -12.13 6.86
N SER A 339 16.37 -11.07 7.01
CA SER A 339 17.81 -11.15 7.25
C SER A 339 18.17 -11.76 8.62
N ALA A 340 17.36 -11.52 9.64
CA ALA A 340 17.49 -12.14 10.95
C ALA A 340 17.09 -13.62 10.93
N TRP A 341 16.04 -13.98 10.19
CA TRP A 341 15.57 -15.37 10.13
C TRP A 341 16.56 -16.32 9.45
N ARG A 342 17.05 -15.98 8.24
CA ARG A 342 18.00 -16.80 7.44
C ARG A 342 17.56 -18.26 7.22
N GLY A 343 16.25 -18.55 7.27
CA GLY A 343 15.72 -19.90 7.11
C GLY A 343 15.88 -20.81 8.32
N GLN A 344 16.35 -20.29 9.46
CA GLN A 344 16.61 -21.08 10.66
C GLN A 344 15.48 -20.87 11.68
N GLN A 345 14.83 -21.96 12.11
CA GLN A 345 13.71 -21.89 13.07
C GLN A 345 14.14 -21.27 14.41
N ASP A 346 15.37 -21.52 14.86
CA ASP A 346 15.93 -20.95 16.09
C ASP A 346 15.98 -19.41 16.08
N ASN A 347 15.99 -18.80 14.88
CA ASN A 347 16.00 -17.34 14.72
C ASN A 347 14.58 -16.73 14.61
N ALA A 348 13.52 -17.53 14.70
CA ALA A 348 12.14 -17.05 14.52
C ALA A 348 11.78 -15.91 15.49
N THR A 349 12.19 -16.02 16.75
CA THR A 349 11.95 -14.96 17.76
C THR A 349 12.69 -13.68 17.40
N ALA A 350 13.98 -13.77 17.03
CA ALA A 350 14.77 -12.61 16.64
C ALA A 350 14.19 -11.92 15.40
N ALA A 351 13.80 -12.69 14.37
CA ALA A 351 13.15 -12.17 13.18
C ALA A 351 11.80 -11.50 13.48
N THR A 352 11.03 -12.05 14.43
CA THR A 352 9.77 -11.45 14.88
C THR A 352 10.01 -10.11 15.58
N GLU A 353 11.05 -10.01 16.43
CA GLU A 353 11.41 -8.74 17.08
C GLU A 353 11.85 -7.68 16.07
N GLU A 354 12.66 -8.03 15.06
CA GLU A 354 13.04 -7.09 13.99
C GLU A 354 11.82 -6.54 13.25
N PHE A 355 10.84 -7.39 12.94
CA PHE A 355 9.57 -6.94 12.36
C PHE A 355 8.82 -5.95 13.28
N VAL A 356 8.75 -6.24 14.57
CA VAL A 356 8.08 -5.36 15.55
C VAL A 356 8.84 -4.03 15.71
N ASN A 357 10.16 -4.05 15.72
CA ASN A 357 11.00 -2.84 15.82
C ASN A 357 10.80 -1.92 14.61
N GLY A 358 10.75 -2.48 13.39
CA GLY A 358 10.43 -1.72 12.18
C GLY A 358 9.07 -1.02 12.25
N LEU A 359 8.09 -1.62 12.92
CA LEU A 359 6.77 -0.98 13.14
C LEU A 359 6.81 0.17 14.15
N ALA A 360 7.69 0.13 15.13
CA ALA A 360 7.83 1.20 16.11
C ALA A 360 8.42 2.47 15.47
N ALA A 361 9.39 2.31 14.56
CA ALA A 361 10.01 3.41 13.82
C ALA A 361 8.99 4.23 13.00
N LEU A 362 7.90 3.60 12.53
CA LEU A 362 6.86 4.25 11.72
C LEU A 362 5.86 5.08 12.53
N GLY A 363 5.83 4.97 13.86
CA GLY A 363 4.83 5.62 14.72
C GLY A 363 5.25 6.98 15.29
N LYS A 364 6.54 7.15 15.56
CA LYS A 364 7.19 8.38 16.04
C LYS A 364 8.68 8.28 15.71
N TYR A 365 9.03 8.60 14.47
CA TYR A 365 10.43 8.54 14.06
C TYR A 365 11.23 9.67 14.73
N GLU A 366 12.09 9.31 15.68
CA GLU A 366 13.18 10.13 16.19
C GLU A 366 14.47 9.45 15.71
N GLY A 367 15.26 10.12 14.87
CA GLY A 367 16.31 9.46 14.07
C GLY A 367 17.28 8.61 14.88
N SER A 368 17.49 7.37 14.44
CA SER A 368 18.39 6.41 15.07
C SER A 368 19.88 6.75 14.85
N GLY A 369 20.19 7.53 13.83
CA GLY A 369 21.54 8.05 13.54
C GLY A 369 22.55 7.01 13.06
N ASP A 370 22.13 5.76 12.82
CA ASP A 370 23.02 4.65 12.42
C ASP A 370 22.53 3.98 11.12
N ASP A 371 22.98 4.50 9.98
CA ASP A 371 22.68 3.98 8.63
C ASP A 371 23.45 2.70 8.26
N SER A 372 24.24 2.13 9.18
CA SER A 372 25.17 1.03 8.87
C SER A 372 24.54 -0.38 8.88
N GLY A 373 23.31 -0.53 9.38
CA GLY A 373 22.59 -1.79 9.50
C GLY A 373 21.74 -2.19 8.28
N ALA A 374 21.10 -3.37 8.35
CA ALA A 374 20.20 -3.88 7.29
C ALA A 374 19.05 -2.91 6.96
N ALA A 375 18.59 -2.13 7.95
CA ALA A 375 17.54 -1.13 7.79
C ALA A 375 17.93 0.06 6.89
N GLY A 376 19.23 0.40 6.80
CA GLY A 376 19.75 1.51 6.00
C GLY A 376 20.06 1.14 4.54
N GLN A 377 20.11 -0.15 4.21
CA GLN A 377 20.47 -0.61 2.86
C GLN A 377 19.33 -0.44 1.86
N SER A 378 19.65 0.09 0.67
CA SER A 378 18.70 0.18 -0.44
C SER A 378 18.11 -1.19 -0.76
N LEU A 379 16.78 -1.25 -0.87
CA LEU A 379 16.04 -2.48 -1.18
C LEU A 379 15.68 -2.56 -2.68
N TYR A 380 16.19 -1.64 -3.51
CA TYR A 380 15.92 -1.55 -4.93
C TYR A 380 16.43 -2.78 -5.70
N VAL A 381 15.63 -3.21 -6.67
CA VAL A 381 15.99 -4.26 -7.63
C VAL A 381 15.57 -3.76 -9.01
N ALA A 382 16.53 -3.65 -9.93
CA ALA A 382 16.27 -3.09 -11.25
C ALA A 382 15.23 -3.91 -12.03
N ASN A 383 14.31 -3.21 -12.72
CA ASN A 383 13.24 -3.83 -13.51
C ASN A 383 12.38 -4.85 -12.72
N HIS A 384 12.21 -4.63 -11.40
CA HIS A 384 11.42 -5.54 -10.57
C HIS A 384 9.92 -5.34 -10.80
N ALA A 385 9.34 -6.14 -11.69
CA ALA A 385 7.89 -6.28 -11.83
C ALA A 385 7.36 -7.38 -10.87
N TYR A 386 6.40 -7.01 -10.00
CA TYR A 386 5.62 -7.91 -9.12
C TYR A 386 4.51 -8.69 -9.84
#